data_AF-A0A521VGQ7-F1
#
_entry.id   AF-A0A521VGQ7-F1
#
_cell.length_a   1.000
_cell.length_b   1.000
_cell.length_c   1.000
_cell.angle_alpha   90.00
_cell.angle_beta   90.00
_cell.angle_gamma   90.00
#
_symmetry.space_group_name_H-M   'P 1'
#
loop_
_entity.id
_entity.type
_entity.pdbx_description
1 polymer ?
#
loop_
_entity_poly.entity_id
_entity_poly.type
_entity_poly.pdbx_seq_one_letter_code
_entity_poly.pdbx_strand_id
1 'polypeptide(L)' 'MYEECIVLHGGSVLEIRLGRDLEYVLRLRKARNSLVEYCSNGASGHVRRARGRQSAYEFKSVEQLRYDFERDAEDAQRQG' A
#
# COMPACT_ATOMS: atom_id res chain seq x y z
N MET A 1 12.47 6.84 11.20
CA MET A 1 11.56 6.93 10.05
C MET A 1 12.30 6.29 8.90
N TYR A 2 11.72 5.24 8.33
CA TYR A 2 12.25 4.54 7.15
C TYR A 2 11.40 4.93 5.95
N GLU A 3 12.04 5.22 4.83
CA GLU A 3 11.38 5.46 3.56
C GLU A 3 12.19 4.76 2.46
N GLU A 4 11.49 4.01 1.62
CA GLU A 4 12.05 3.36 0.46
C GLU A 4 11.11 3.55 -0.73
N CYS A 5 11.69 3.86 -1.88
CA CYS A 5 10.97 4.05 -3.14
C CYS A 5 11.63 3.20 -4.22
N ILE A 6 10.88 2.23 -4.74
CA ILE A 6 11.37 1.26 -5.72
C ILE A 6 10.63 1.49 -7.03
N VAL A 7 11.38 1.75 -8.10
CA VAL A 7 10.83 1.82 -9.45
C VAL A 7 10.76 0.40 -10.01
N LEU A 8 9.55 -0.06 -10.30
CA LEU A 8 9.30 -1.37 -10.88
C LEU A 8 9.36 -1.32 -12.41
N HIS A 9 9.48 -2.50 -13.03
CA HIS A 9 9.34 -2.62 -14.47
C HIS A 9 7.96 -2.11 -14.93
N GLY A 10 7.93 -1.40 -16.06
CA GLY A 10 6.69 -0.77 -16.56
C GLY A 10 6.37 0.60 -15.95
N GLY A 11 7.29 1.19 -15.17
CA GLY A 11 7.18 2.58 -14.69
C GLY A 11 6.27 2.78 -13.49
N SER A 12 5.82 1.69 -12.85
CA SER A 12 5.16 1.75 -11.56
C SER A 12 6.19 2.04 -10.45
N VAL A 13 5.75 2.67 -9.37
CA VAL A 13 6.56 2.99 -8.20
C VAL A 13 5.92 2.38 -6.97
N LEU A 14 6.71 1.63 -6.22
CA LEU A 14 6.37 1.11 -4.90
C LEU A 14 7.00 2.03 -3.84
N GLU A 15 6.18 2.57 -2.96
CA GLU A 15 6.59 3.37 -1.81
C GLU A 15 6.34 2.58 -0.53
N ILE A 16 7.36 2.50 0.32
CA ILE A 16 7.30 1.90 1.65
C ILE A 16 7.75 2.96 2.65
N ARG A 17 6.89 3.30 3.60
CA ARG A 17 7.21 4.21 4.70
C ARG A 17 6.88 3.54 6.03
N LEU A 18 7.80 3.65 6.97
CA LEU A 18 7.61 3.24 8.37
C LEU A 18 7.92 4.44 9.27
N GLY A 19 6.87 4.94 9.92
CA GLY A 19 6.90 6.05 10.86
C GLY A 19 7.25 5.63 12.28
N ARG A 20 6.89 6.49 13.24
CA ARG A 20 6.89 6.14 14.66
C ARG A 20 5.53 5.53 15.00
N ASP A 21 5.39 4.93 16.19
CA ASP A 21 4.09 4.48 16.71
C ASP A 21 3.31 3.53 15.77
N LEU A 22 4.03 2.68 15.04
CA LEU A 22 3.48 1.71 14.07
C LEU A 22 2.72 2.36 12.90
N GLU A 23 3.00 3.63 12.61
CA GLU A 23 2.56 4.29 11.40
C GLU A 23 3.26 3.71 10.17
N TYR A 24 2.51 3.39 9.12
CA TYR A 24 3.08 2.90 7.87
C TYR A 24 2.31 3.37 6.65
N VAL A 25 2.99 3.35 5.51
CA VAL A 25 2.39 3.47 4.18
C VAL A 25 3.02 2.43 3.26
N LEU A 26 2.19 1.62 2.62
CA LEU A 26 2.53 0.80 1.47
C LEU A 26 1.72 1.33 0.29
N ARG A 27 2.38 1.83 -0.75
CA ARG A 27 1.66 2.42 -1.90
C ARG A 27 2.27 1.95 -3.20
N LEU A 28 1.43 1.42 -4.08
CA LEU A 28 1.75 1.21 -5.48
C LEU A 28 1.10 2.32 -6.31
N ARG A 29 1.88 3.01 -7.13
CA ARG A 29 1.37 4.01 -8.08
C ARG A 29 1.93 3.82 -9.47
N LYS A 30 1.21 4.29 -10.48
CA LYS A 30 1.66 4.40 -11.87
C LYS A 30 1.44 5.83 -12.32
N ALA A 31 2.52 6.50 -12.76
CA ALA A 31 2.53 7.94 -12.99
C ALA A 31 2.02 8.74 -11.76
N ARG A 32 0.90 9.47 -11.91
CA ARG A 32 0.28 10.27 -10.85
C ARG A 32 -0.86 9.56 -10.11
N ASN A 33 -1.21 8.34 -10.51
CA ASN A 33 -2.35 7.61 -9.97
C ASN A 33 -1.90 6.56 -8.96
N SER A 34 -2.39 6.68 -7.71
CA SER A 34 -2.27 5.61 -6.71
C SER A 34 -3.20 4.47 -7.09
N LEU A 35 -2.61 3.29 -7.31
CA LEU A 35 -3.34 2.07 -7.68
C LEU A 35 -3.81 1.31 -6.43
N VAL A 36 -2.90 1.18 -5.47
CA VAL A 36 -3.10 0.49 -4.20
C VAL A 36 -2.41 1.27 -3.10
N GLU A 37 -3.07 1.41 -1.96
CA GLU A 37 -2.51 2.07 -0.78
C GLU A 37 -3.01 1.39 0.49
N TYR A 38 -2.09 1.05 1.37
CA TYR A 38 -2.37 0.60 2.73
C TYR A 38 -1.66 1.55 3.67
N CYS A 39 -2.37 2.11 4.63
CA CYS A 39 -1.74 2.96 5.63
C CYS A 39 -2.36 2.78 7.00
N SER A 40 -1.60 3.13 8.04
CA SER A 40 -2.14 3.41 9.36
C SER A 40 -1.99 4.88 9.67
N ASN A 41 -3.03 5.45 10.25
CA ASN A 41 -3.01 6.80 10.78
C ASN A 41 -3.21 6.60 12.28
N GLY A 42 -2.25 6.97 13.14
CA GLY A 42 -2.16 6.50 14.54
C GLY A 42 -3.44 6.59 15.40
N ALA A 43 -4.42 7.43 15.04
CA ALA A 43 -5.71 7.56 15.73
C ALA A 43 -6.92 6.91 15.02
N SER A 44 -6.79 6.44 13.77
CA SER A 44 -7.92 6.06 12.91
C SER A 44 -7.89 4.60 12.42
N GLY A 45 -6.94 3.80 12.90
CA GLY A 45 -6.76 2.41 12.48
C GLY A 45 -6.08 2.27 11.12
N HIS A 46 -6.22 1.08 10.51
CA HIS A 46 -5.63 0.79 9.21
C HIS A 46 -6.65 0.98 8.09
N VAL A 47 -6.19 1.49 6.97
CA VAL A 47 -6.99 1.77 5.79
C VAL A 47 -6.40 1.05 4.61
N ARG A 48 -7.29 0.45 3.81
CA ARG A 48 -6.97 -0.14 2.51
C ARG A 48 -7.69 0.65 1.43
N ARG A 49 -6.94 1.09 0.42
CA ARG A 49 -7.46 1.68 -0.79
C ARG A 49 -7.00 0.87 -1.98
N ALA A 50 -7.94 0.23 -2.65
CA ALA A 50 -7.67 -0.60 -3.83
C ALA A 50 -8.85 -0.48 -4.80
N ARG A 51 -8.58 -0.53 -6.11
CA ARG A 51 -9.61 -0.47 -7.17
C ARG A 51 -10.56 0.74 -7.01
N GLY A 52 -10.02 1.89 -6.61
CA GLY A 52 -10.78 3.12 -6.40
C GLY A 52 -11.69 3.14 -5.17
N ARG A 53 -11.67 2.10 -4.32
CA ARG A 53 -12.46 2.04 -3.09
C ARG A 53 -11.56 2.14 -1.86
N GLN A 54 -12.07 2.78 -0.82
CA GLN A 54 -11.42 2.87 0.48
C GLN A 54 -12.28 2.13 1.52
N SER A 55 -11.64 1.34 2.38
CA SER A 55 -12.29 0.65 3.49
C SER A 55 -11.37 0.59 4.72
N ALA A 56 -11.97 0.42 5.90
CA ALA A 56 -11.23 -0.01 7.07
C ALA A 56 -10.54 -1.36 6.78
N TYR A 57 -9.37 -1.55 7.36
CA TYR A 57 -8.56 -2.74 7.19
C TYR A 57 -8.08 -3.25 8.55
N GLU A 58 -8.02 -4.56 8.68
CA GLU A 58 -7.48 -5.23 9.87
C GLU A 58 -6.66 -6.42 9.39
N PHE A 59 -5.51 -6.63 10.02
CA PHE A 59 -4.62 -7.75 9.74
C PHE A 59 -4.09 -8.33 11.04
N LYS A 60 -3.82 -9.63 11.05
CA LYS A 60 -3.34 -10.36 12.23
C LYS A 60 -1.82 -10.52 12.25
N SER A 61 -1.16 -10.31 11.11
CA SER A 61 0.29 -10.39 11.00
C SER A 61 0.81 -9.55 9.82
N VAL A 62 2.10 -9.21 9.85
CA VAL A 62 2.75 -8.46 8.76
C VAL A 62 2.77 -9.28 7.47
N GLU A 63 2.82 -10.60 7.56
CA GLU A 63 2.74 -11.51 6.41
C GLU A 63 1.38 -11.43 5.73
N GLN A 64 0.29 -11.31 6.50
CA GLN A 64 -1.05 -11.09 5.95
C GLN A 64 -1.11 -9.73 5.23
N LEU A 65 -0.59 -8.66 5.86
CA LEU A 65 -0.52 -7.34 5.25
C LEU A 65 0.26 -7.38 3.92
N ARG A 66 1.41 -8.05 3.90
CA ARG A 66 2.23 -8.21 2.68
C ARG A 66 1.44 -8.95 1.60
N TYR A 67 0.86 -10.10 1.94
CA TYR A 67 0.13 -10.91 0.98
C TYR A 67 -1.07 -10.17 0.38
N ASP A 68 -1.86 -9.49 1.21
CA ASP A 68 -3.02 -8.73 0.76
C ASP A 68 -2.60 -7.58 -0.17
N PHE A 69 -1.53 -6.87 0.18
CA PHE A 69 -0.98 -5.79 -0.65
C PHE A 69 -0.45 -6.31 -1.99
N GLU A 70 0.35 -7.38 -1.98
CA GLU A 70 0.90 -7.99 -3.21
C GLU A 70 -0.21 -8.45 -4.16
N ARG A 71 -1.26 -9.06 -3.61
CA ARG A 71 -2.42 -9.50 -4.39
C ARG A 71 -3.16 -8.33 -5.03
N ASP A 72 -3.41 -7.27 -4.27
CA ASP A 72 -4.06 -6.07 -4.81
C ASP A 72 -3.20 -5.34 -5.84
N ALA A 73 -1.89 -5.32 -5.62
CA ALA A 73 -0.90 -4.76 -6.55
C ALA A 73 -0.93 -5.52 -7.88
N GLU A 74 -0.87 -6.84 -7.83
CA GLU A 74 -0.96 -7.70 -9.01
C GLU A 74 -2.27 -7.47 -9.78
N ASP A 75 -3.40 -7.44 -9.06
CA ASP A 75 -4.72 -7.20 -9.65
C ASP A 75 -4.84 -5.81 -10.28
N ALA A 76 -4.25 -4.78 -9.67
CA ALA A 76 -4.27 -3.42 -10.20
C ALA A 76 -3.36 -3.27 -11.43
N GLN A 77 -2.21 -3.96 -11.47
CA GLN A 77 -1.30 -3.98 -12.61
C GLN A 77 -1.89 -4.72 -13.82
N ARG A 78 -2.79 -5.69 -13.62
CA ARG A 78 -3.53 -6.35 -14.72
C ARG A 78 -4.59 -5.47 -15.38
N GLN A 79 -5.07 -4.43 -14.69
CA GLN A 79 -6.21 -3.61 -15.12
C GLN A 79 -5.83 -2.28 -15.81
N GLY A 80 -4.54 -1.93 -15.95
CA GLY A 80 -4.11 -0.69 -16.60
C GLY A 80 -2.66 -0.65 -17.06
#